data_AF-A0A935ZZ08-F1
#
_entry.id   AF-A0A935ZZ08-F1
#
_cell.length_a   1.000
_cell.length_b   1.000
_cell.length_c   1.000
_cell.angle_alpha   90.00
_cell.angle_beta   90.00
_cell.angle_gamma   90.00
#
_symmetry.space_group_name_H-M   'P 1'
#
loop_
_entity.id
_entity.type
_entity.pdbx_description
1 polymer ?
#
loop_
_entity_poly.entity_id
_entity_poly.type
_entity_poly.pdbx_seq_one_letter_code
_entity_poly.pdbx_strand_id
1 'polypeptide(L)'
;MWTWTDPTSDRSIPVSYDQGVFMTTGANKGLVLLDLLEERGLKYEHIILADDGRKNIDNMKAALADAGISYHGLWYTLIDKNVSPEEAKQGAEGWAAWKTLLQTVYPDRWTRFEAKQCFN
;
A
#
# COMPACT_ATOMS: atom_id res chain seq x y z
N MET A 1 1.01 9.31 -10.20
CA MET A 1 1.20 9.91 -8.86
C MET A 1 0.39 11.19 -8.84
N TRP A 2 -0.30 11.49 -7.74
CA TRP A 2 -1.02 12.75 -7.56
C TRP A 2 -1.01 13.16 -6.08
N THR A 3 -1.45 14.38 -5.79
CA THR A 3 -1.61 14.86 -4.42
C THR A 3 -3.03 14.61 -3.98
N TRP A 4 -3.19 13.81 -2.92
CA TRP A 4 -4.47 13.61 -2.27
C TRP A 4 -4.56 14.50 -1.02
N THR A 5 -5.71 15.13 -0.80
CA THR A 5 -5.97 15.95 0.38
C THR A 5 -7.07 15.31 1.21
N ASP A 6 -6.78 15.08 2.49
CA ASP A 6 -7.75 14.50 3.42
C ASP A 6 -8.91 15.47 3.65
N PRO A 7 -10.16 15.13 3.28
CA PRO A 7 -11.30 16.03 3.40
C PRO A 7 -11.71 16.30 4.86
N THR A 8 -11.14 15.58 5.82
CA THR A 8 -11.44 15.73 7.25
C THR A 8 -10.37 16.49 8.03
N SER A 9 -9.18 16.68 7.46
CA SER A 9 -8.04 17.31 8.16
C SER A 9 -7.22 18.29 7.33
N ASP A 10 -7.58 18.52 6.06
CA ASP A 10 -6.87 19.37 5.09
C ASP A 10 -5.39 19.00 4.89
N ARG A 11 -4.99 17.80 5.33
CA ARG A 11 -3.64 17.28 5.18
C ARG A 11 -3.47 16.73 3.77
N SER A 12 -2.55 17.32 3.00
CA SER A 12 -2.15 16.78 1.70
C SER A 12 -0.96 15.83 1.78
N ILE A 13 -1.00 14.76 0.99
CA ILE A 13 0.10 13.80 0.84
C ILE A 13 0.23 13.36 -0.63
N PRO A 14 1.45 13.01 -1.08
CA PRO A 14 1.63 12.36 -2.37
C PRO A 14 1.15 10.90 -2.31
N VAL A 15 0.39 10.49 -3.30
CA VAL A 15 -0.06 9.10 -3.49
C VAL A 15 0.32 8.61 -4.89
N SER A 16 0.56 7.30 -5.01
CA SER A 16 0.90 6.70 -6.31
C SER A 16 0.27 5.34 -6.45
N TYR A 17 -0.29 5.09 -7.63
CA TYR A 17 -0.90 3.83 -8.01
C TYR A 17 -0.24 3.31 -9.27
N ASP A 18 0.16 2.04 -9.27
CA ASP A 18 0.63 1.34 -10.45
C ASP A 18 0.29 -0.16 -10.36
N GLN A 19 -0.28 -0.71 -11.44
CA GLN A 19 -0.60 -2.14 -11.59
C GLN A 19 -1.21 -2.82 -10.35
N GLY A 20 -2.17 -2.17 -9.69
CA GLY A 20 -2.85 -2.73 -8.51
C GLY A 20 -2.16 -2.46 -7.17
N VAL A 21 -1.00 -1.80 -7.16
CA VAL A 21 -0.30 -1.37 -5.94
C VAL A 21 -0.59 0.10 -5.70
N PHE A 22 -1.11 0.42 -4.51
CA PHE A 22 -1.43 1.79 -4.12
C PHE A 22 -0.64 2.23 -2.87
N MET A 23 0.15 3.28 -3.03
CA MET A 23 1.00 3.83 -1.97
C MET A 23 0.31 5.05 -1.35
N THR A 24 -0.10 4.93 -0.08
CA THR A 24 -1.00 5.89 0.60
C THR A 24 -0.53 6.30 2.00
N THR A 25 0.78 6.46 2.20
CA THR A 25 1.40 6.55 3.54
C THR A 25 0.71 7.55 4.47
N GLY A 26 0.23 7.04 5.61
CA GLY A 26 -0.40 7.85 6.66
C GLY A 26 -1.81 8.37 6.34
N ALA A 27 -2.35 8.04 5.16
CA ALA A 27 -3.71 8.39 4.75
C ALA A 27 -4.78 7.60 5.51
N ASN A 28 -5.99 8.14 5.53
CA ASN A 28 -7.16 7.32 5.79
C ASN A 28 -7.41 6.38 4.60
N LYS A 29 -7.13 5.08 4.78
CA LYS A 29 -7.22 4.06 3.71
C LYS A 29 -8.59 3.98 3.01
N GLY A 30 -9.68 4.26 3.72
CA GLY A 30 -11.02 4.26 3.13
C GLY A 30 -11.22 5.42 2.17
N LEU A 31 -10.92 6.64 2.63
CA LEU A 31 -11.11 7.86 1.83
C LEU A 31 -10.17 7.90 0.62
N VAL A 32 -8.90 7.53 0.80
CA VAL A 32 -7.93 7.52 -0.29
C VAL A 32 -8.24 6.42 -1.32
N LEU A 33 -8.86 5.30 -0.90
CA LEU A 33 -9.33 4.28 -1.83
C LEU A 33 -10.46 4.80 -2.71
N LEU A 34 -11.45 5.49 -2.13
CA LEU A 34 -12.54 6.10 -2.90
C LEU A 34 -12.01 7.10 -3.93
N ASP A 35 -11.03 7.93 -3.55
CA ASP A 35 -10.34 8.83 -4.46
C ASP A 35 -9.65 8.08 -5.62
N LEU A 36 -8.93 6.99 -5.33
CA LEU A 36 -8.37 6.13 -6.38
C LEU A 36 -9.46 5.57 -7.31
N LEU A 37 -10.59 5.10 -6.76
CA LEU A 37 -11.66 4.52 -7.56
C LEU A 37 -12.27 5.58 -8.49
N GLU A 38 -12.48 6.80 -7.99
CA GLU A 38 -12.95 7.93 -8.78
C GLU A 38 -11.96 8.32 -9.88
N GLU A 39 -10.68 8.52 -9.53
CA GLU A 39 -9.59 8.87 -10.45
C GLU A 39 -9.41 7.84 -11.58
N ARG A 40 -9.81 6.58 -11.34
CA ARG A 40 -9.73 5.49 -12.33
C ARG A 40 -11.06 5.15 -12.98
N GLY A 41 -12.15 5.81 -12.61
CA GLY A 41 -13.50 5.46 -13.07
C GLY A 41 -13.88 4.01 -12.74
N LEU A 42 -13.33 3.45 -11.67
CA LEU A 42 -13.56 2.08 -11.24
C LEU A 42 -14.73 2.01 -10.26
N LYS A 43 -15.53 0.94 -10.36
CA LYS A 43 -16.65 0.68 -9.46
C LYS A 43 -16.62 -0.77 -9.02
N TYR A 44 -16.80 -0.98 -7.72
CA TYR A 44 -16.85 -2.30 -7.11
C TYR A 44 -18.06 -2.37 -6.19
N GLU A 45 -18.78 -3.50 -6.25
CA GLU A 45 -19.91 -3.78 -5.36
C GLU A 45 -19.43 -4.28 -3.99
N HIS A 46 -18.27 -4.93 -3.96
CA HIS A 46 -17.71 -5.59 -2.79
C HIS A 46 -16.22 -5.27 -2.63
N ILE A 47 -15.83 -4.91 -1.40
CA ILE A 47 -14.43 -4.69 -1.02
C ILE A 47 -14.12 -5.50 0.24
N ILE A 48 -12.98 -6.19 0.20
CA ILE A 48 -12.43 -6.93 1.33
C ILE A 48 -11.12 -6.27 1.76
N LEU A 49 -10.99 -5.93 3.04
CA LEU A 49 -9.74 -5.46 3.62
C LEU A 49 -9.22 -6.50 4.62
N ALA A 50 -7.98 -6.94 4.43
CA ALA A 50 -7.21 -7.64 5.46
C ALA A 50 -6.17 -6.68 6.02
N ASP A 51 -6.22 -6.40 7.32
CA ASP A 51 -5.29 -5.46 7.96
C ASP A 51 -5.08 -5.81 9.45
N ASP A 52 -3.94 -5.41 10.01
CA ASP A 52 -3.61 -5.60 11.43
C ASP A 52 -4.02 -4.40 12.29
N GLY A 53 -4.18 -3.24 11.67
CA GLY A 53 -4.58 -2.01 12.32
C GLY A 53 -6.09 -1.91 12.45
N ARG A 54 -6.60 -2.00 13.68
CA ARG A 54 -8.03 -1.78 13.99
C ARG A 54 -8.56 -0.46 13.41
N LYS A 55 -7.78 0.61 13.53
CA LYS A 55 -8.11 1.93 12.95
C LYS A 55 -8.37 1.84 11.44
N ASN A 56 -7.58 1.06 10.69
CA ASN A 56 -7.74 0.92 9.25
C ASN A 56 -9.03 0.17 8.91
N ILE A 57 -9.36 -0.88 9.68
CA ILE A 57 -10.59 -1.65 9.53
C ILE A 57 -11.82 -0.76 9.73
N ASP A 58 -11.83 0.06 10.78
CA ASP A 58 -12.94 0.95 11.11
C ASP A 58 -13.07 2.09 10.09
N ASN A 59 -11.94 2.71 9.71
CA ASN A 59 -11.90 3.78 8.72
C ASN A 59 -12.41 3.32 7.34
N MET A 60 -12.02 2.13 6.89
CA MET A 60 -12.49 1.55 5.63
C MET A 60 -13.99 1.28 5.69
N LYS A 61 -14.47 0.70 6.80
CA LYS A 61 -15.90 0.44 7.01
C LYS A 61 -16.73 1.71 6.90
N ALA A 62 -16.30 2.78 7.56
CA ALA A 62 -17.02 4.06 7.56
C ALA A 62 -17.10 4.65 6.15
N ALA A 63 -15.96 4.79 5.46
CA ALA A 63 -15.91 5.37 4.12
C ALA A 63 -16.77 4.59 3.10
N LEU A 64 -16.71 3.25 3.14
CA LEU A 64 -17.45 2.42 2.19
C LEU A 64 -18.96 2.37 2.47
N ALA A 65 -19.37 2.51 3.74
CA ALA A 65 -20.78 2.61 4.09
C ALA A 65 -21.42 3.86 3.48
N ASP A 66 -20.74 5.00 3.57
CA ASP A 66 -21.20 6.27 2.98
C ASP A 66 -21.28 6.19 1.45
N ALA A 67 -20.38 5.42 0.83
CA ALA A 67 -20.36 5.18 -0.62
C ALA A 67 -21.35 4.09 -1.09
N GLY A 68 -22.05 3.42 -0.17
CA GLY A 68 -22.96 2.31 -0.49
C GLY A 68 -22.27 1.04 -1.00
N ILE A 69 -20.99 0.84 -0.67
CA ILE A 69 -20.20 -0.33 -1.10
C ILE A 69 -20.22 -1.39 0.01
N SER A 70 -20.46 -2.66 -0.37
CA SER A 70 -20.44 -3.76 0.60
C SER A 70 -19.03 -4.04 1.07
N TYR A 71 -18.84 -4.12 2.39
CA TYR A 71 -17.51 -4.24 3.00
C TYR A 71 -17.38 -5.48 3.90
N HIS A 72 -16.25 -6.18 3.77
CA HIS A 72 -15.79 -7.18 4.73
C HIS A 72 -14.38 -6.86 5.23
N GLY A 73 -14.25 -6.62 6.54
CA GLY A 73 -12.96 -6.39 7.18
C GLY A 73 -12.48 -7.63 7.92
N LEU A 74 -11.34 -8.17 7.50
CA LEU A 74 -10.60 -9.23 8.19
C LEU A 74 -9.50 -8.60 9.04
N TRP A 75 -9.79 -8.41 10.33
CA TRP A 75 -8.80 -7.93 11.28
C TRP A 75 -7.98 -9.10 11.84
N TYR A 76 -6.70 -9.17 11.49
CA TYR A 76 -5.80 -10.18 12.03
C TYR A 76 -4.91 -9.59 13.12
N THR A 77 -4.83 -10.27 14.27
CA THR A 77 -4.22 -9.71 15.49
C THR A 77 -2.95 -10.40 15.93
N LEU A 78 -2.66 -11.58 15.39
CA LEU A 78 -1.54 -12.44 15.81
C LEU A 78 -0.28 -12.20 14.98
N ILE A 79 0.02 -10.93 14.65
CA ILE A 79 1.35 -10.58 14.13
C ILE A 79 2.32 -10.48 15.31
N ASP A 80 3.33 -11.35 15.34
CA ASP A 80 4.51 -11.08 16.13
C ASP A 80 5.35 -10.00 15.43
N LYS A 81 5.53 -8.86 16.11
CA LYS A 81 6.33 -7.74 15.59
C LYS A 81 7.80 -7.87 15.96
N ASN A 82 8.17 -8.88 16.74
CA ASN A 82 9.55 -9.16 17.07
C ASN A 82 10.21 -9.82 15.87
N VAL A 83 11.37 -9.27 15.48
CA VAL A 83 12.25 -9.88 14.50
C VAL A 83 13.45 -10.39 15.27
N SER A 84 13.64 -11.71 15.28
CA SER A 84 14.80 -12.32 15.91
C SER A 84 16.09 -11.93 15.16
N PRO A 85 17.26 -12.01 15.82
CA PRO A 85 18.54 -11.75 15.14
C PRO A 85 18.76 -12.62 13.90
N GLU A 86 18.27 -13.86 13.92
CA GLU A 86 18.37 -14.80 12.80
C GLU A 86 17.45 -14.39 11.64
N GLU A 87 16.19 -14.02 11.90
CA GLU A 87 15.29 -13.51 10.85
C GLU A 87 15.82 -12.20 10.24
N ALA A 88 16.40 -11.32 11.06
CA ALA A 88 17.03 -10.09 10.58
C ALA A 88 18.20 -10.40 9.63
N LYS A 89 19.03 -11.40 9.99
CA LYS A 89 20.13 -11.87 9.15
C LYS A 89 19.61 -12.46 7.84
N GLN A 90 18.61 -13.33 7.88
CA GLN A 90 17.99 -13.91 6.69
C GLN A 90 17.39 -12.84 5.77
N GLY A 91 16.76 -11.81 6.34
CA GLY A 91 16.27 -10.66 5.58
C GLY A 91 17.39 -9.90 4.87
N ALA A 92 18.52 -9.68 5.54
CA ALA A 92 19.69 -9.03 4.95
C ALA A 92 20.32 -9.87 3.83
N GLU A 93 20.44 -11.19 4.03
CA GLU A 93 20.95 -12.12 3.02
C GLU A 93 20.03 -12.21 1.81
N GLY A 94 18.71 -12.30 2.03
CA GLY A 94 17.69 -12.28 0.97
C GLY A 94 17.73 -10.99 0.16
N TRP A 95 17.90 -9.84 0.83
CA TRP A 95 18.07 -8.55 0.15
C TRP A 95 19.35 -8.53 -0.71
N ALA A 96 20.46 -9.05 -0.20
CA ALA A 96 21.70 -9.15 -0.97
C ALA A 96 21.53 -10.03 -2.22
N ALA A 97 20.92 -11.22 -2.06
CA ALA A 97 20.64 -12.13 -3.16
C ALA A 97 19.73 -11.51 -4.22
N TRP A 98 18.67 -10.80 -3.81
CA TRP A 98 17.78 -10.09 -4.73
C TRP A 98 18.52 -9.00 -5.53
N LYS A 99 19.42 -8.23 -4.88
CA LYS A 99 20.26 -7.25 -5.59
C LYS A 99 21.15 -7.92 -6.62
N THR A 100 21.81 -9.03 -6.28
CA THR A 100 22.63 -9.80 -7.22
C THR A 100 21.81 -10.30 -8.40
N LEU A 101 20.59 -10.81 -8.15
CA LEU A 101 19.67 -11.24 -9.20
C LEU A 101 19.33 -10.07 -10.15
N LEU A 102 18.95 -8.91 -9.61
CA LEU A 102 18.63 -7.73 -10.42
C LEU A 102 19.81 -7.28 -11.27
N GLN A 103 21.01 -7.20 -10.68
CA GLN A 103 22.23 -6.81 -11.40
C GLN A 103 22.55 -7.76 -12.54
N THR A 104 22.32 -9.06 -12.34
CA THR A 104 22.73 -10.10 -13.29
C THR A 104 21.69 -10.30 -14.40
N VAL A 105 20.40 -10.38 -14.04
CA VAL A 105 19.33 -10.76 -14.97
C VAL A 105 18.61 -9.54 -15.55
N TYR A 106 18.56 -8.43 -14.83
CA TYR A 106 17.82 -7.23 -15.22
C TYR A 106 18.66 -5.94 -15.04
N PRO A 107 19.84 -5.84 -15.68
CA PRO A 107 20.79 -4.74 -15.44
C PRO A 107 20.17 -3.35 -15.66
N ASP A 108 19.33 -3.17 -16.68
CA ASP A 108 18.66 -1.89 -16.93
C ASP A 108 17.68 -1.53 -15.80
N ARG A 109 16.98 -2.54 -15.25
CA ARG A 109 16.08 -2.34 -14.10
C ARG A 109 16.88 -1.99 -12.86
N TRP A 110 18.05 -2.62 -12.66
CA TRP A 110 18.97 -2.28 -11.58
C TRP A 110 19.45 -0.82 -11.69
N THR A 111 19.89 -0.38 -12.87
CA THR A 111 20.31 1.01 -13.09
C THR A 111 19.20 2.00 -12.79
N ARG A 112 17.97 1.73 -13.25
CA ARG A 112 16.80 2.59 -12.92
C ARG A 112 16.49 2.58 -11.43
N PHE A 113 16.59 1.42 -10.78
CA PHE A 113 16.37 1.29 -9.33
C PHE A 113 17.33 2.16 -8.52
N GLU A 114 18.63 2.07 -8.81
CA GLU A 114 19.66 2.90 -8.15
C GLU A 114 19.47 4.40 -8.42
N ALA A 115 18.99 4.75 -9.62
CA ALA A 115 18.64 6.13 -9.98
C ALA A 115 17.31 6.62 -9.38
N LYS A 116 16.59 5.77 -8.61
CA LYS A 116 15.24 6.03 -8.07
C LYS A 116 14.20 6.32 -9.16
N GLN A 117 14.38 5.74 -10.34
CA GLN A 117 13.52 5.85 -11.52
C GLN A 117 12.65 4.59 -11.68
N CYS A 118 12.17 4.04 -10.56
CA CYS A 118 11.32 2.83 -10.56
C CYS A 118 9.90 3.08 -11.08
N PHE A 119 9.52 4.34 -11.29
CA PHE A 119 8.19 4.74 -11.74
C PHE A 119 8.32 5.45 -13.09
N ASN A 120 7.60 4.92 -14.09
CA ASN A 120 7.51 5.33 -15.49
C ASN A 120 8.84 5.49 -16.24
#